data_AF-A0A8H8JVI2-F1
#
_entry.id   AF-A0A8H8JVI2-F1
#
_cell.length_a   1.000
_cell.length_b   1.000
_cell.length_c   1.000
_cell.angle_alpha   90.00
_cell.angle_beta   90.00
_cell.angle_gamma   90.00
#
_symmetry.space_group_name_H-M   'P 1'
#
loop_
_entity.id
_entity.type
_entity.pdbx_description
1 polymer ?
#
loop_
_entity_poly.entity_id
_entity_poly.type
_entity_poly.pdbx_seq_one_letter_code
_entity_poly.pdbx_strand_id
1 'polypeptide(L)'
;MPICSMPISAFSSVITRQSISKAAYDIAERFSRDVPSETSKWMQAARELRFPFWDWTHPRTGQEGLPKLFIMEYLDLLMPGRKLVSHPNVLAYHKFNKPIDGFTDRLEYGNIFDSRDPNKERDHMSYFKQWDRTYRWPSSTPVNVTEDIESINEELKDKSVPYPIGSWASLRSDVASMFGFPMNIPPEQYANAWDEFSNTTFQSSRPNVDHNKPLHSPFVWNCGTIPRA
;
A
#
# COMPACT_ATOMS: atom_id res chain seq x y z
N MET A 1 -17.34 11.48 29.05
CA MET A 1 -16.00 11.20 28.50
C MET A 1 -16.20 10.54 27.15
N PRO A 2 -15.92 11.22 26.01
CA PRO A 2 -16.04 10.58 24.72
C PRO A 2 -14.81 9.69 24.47
N ILE A 3 -15.07 8.43 24.17
CA ILE A 3 -14.07 7.45 23.76
C ILE A 3 -13.62 7.87 22.36
N CYS A 4 -12.35 8.25 22.24
CA CYS A 4 -11.74 8.61 20.97
C CYS A 4 -11.59 7.34 20.13
N SER A 5 -12.44 7.19 19.12
CA SER A 5 -12.35 6.14 18.10
C SER A 5 -11.08 6.38 17.28
N MET A 6 -9.99 5.67 17.61
CA MET A 6 -8.82 5.68 16.74
C MET A 6 -9.12 4.91 15.44
N PRO A 7 -8.66 5.40 14.28
CA PRO A 7 -8.90 4.75 13.00
C PRO A 7 -8.22 3.39 12.92
N ILE A 8 -8.97 2.39 12.43
CA ILE A 8 -8.60 0.98 12.33
C ILE A 8 -7.28 0.75 11.56
N SER A 9 -6.88 1.67 10.68
CA SER A 9 -5.61 1.57 9.93
C SER A 9 -4.38 1.73 10.82
N ALA A 10 -4.43 2.59 11.84
CA ALA A 10 -3.33 2.80 12.78
C ALA A 10 -3.11 1.57 13.68
N PHE A 11 -4.20 0.90 14.09
CA PHE A 11 -4.12 -0.35 14.85
C PHE A 11 -3.49 -1.49 14.05
N SER A 12 -3.82 -1.62 12.77
CA SER A 12 -3.26 -2.67 11.90
C SER A 12 -1.73 -2.56 11.80
N SER A 13 -1.21 -1.36 11.54
CA SER A 13 0.25 -1.14 11.44
C SER A 13 0.99 -1.37 12.76
N VAL A 14 0.40 -0.95 13.89
CA VAL A 14 1.00 -1.14 15.23
C VAL A 14 1.10 -2.63 15.59
N ILE A 15 0.06 -3.41 15.33
CA ILE A 15 0.04 -4.86 15.64
C ILE A 15 1.07 -5.61 14.78
N THR A 16 1.16 -5.29 13.50
CA THR A 16 2.18 -5.87 12.60
C THR A 16 3.59 -5.51 13.06
N ARG A 17 3.83 -4.25 13.42
CA ARG A 17 5.14 -3.80 13.93
C ARG A 17 5.52 -4.53 15.22
N GLN A 18 4.59 -4.69 16.17
CA GLN A 18 4.84 -5.40 17.42
C GLN A 18 5.19 -6.87 17.17
N SER A 19 4.45 -7.53 16.28
CA SER A 19 4.68 -8.93 15.91
C SER A 19 6.05 -9.13 15.27
N ILE A 20 6.44 -8.27 14.32
CA ILE A 20 7.76 -8.31 13.68
C ILE A 20 8.87 -8.03 14.69
N SER A 21 8.68 -7.04 15.57
CA SER A 21 9.67 -6.71 16.60
C SER A 21 9.90 -7.91 17.53
N LYS A 22 8.83 -8.56 17.99
CA LYS A 22 8.92 -9.77 18.80
C LYS A 22 9.69 -10.89 18.09
N ALA A 23 9.34 -11.17 16.83
CA ALA A 23 10.04 -12.19 16.04
C ALA A 23 11.53 -11.87 15.86
N ALA A 24 11.89 -10.60 15.65
CA ALA A 24 13.28 -10.18 15.53
C ALA A 24 14.07 -10.41 16.84
N TYR A 25 13.48 -10.13 18.00
CA TYR A 25 14.09 -10.45 19.29
C TYR A 25 14.27 -11.95 19.48
N ASP A 26 13.25 -12.76 19.18
CA ASP A 26 13.33 -14.22 19.31
C ASP A 26 14.44 -14.81 18.41
N ILE A 27 14.62 -14.27 17.20
CA ILE A 27 15.70 -14.67 16.27
C ILE A 27 17.07 -14.23 16.82
N ALA A 28 17.19 -12.99 17.27
CA ALA A 28 18.45 -12.47 17.83
C ALA A 28 18.89 -13.25 19.07
N GLU A 29 17.97 -13.67 19.93
CA GLU A 29 18.26 -14.55 21.06
C GLU A 29 18.77 -15.92 20.62
N ARG A 30 18.20 -16.51 19.56
CA ARG A 30 18.68 -17.79 19.01
C ARG A 30 20.09 -17.64 18.47
N PHE A 31 20.34 -16.61 17.65
CA PHE A 31 21.66 -16.32 17.09
C PHE A 31 22.71 -16.05 18.17
N SER A 32 22.30 -15.44 19.29
CA SER A 32 23.17 -15.21 20.44
C SER A 32 23.63 -16.51 21.12
N ARG A 33 22.86 -17.60 21.02
CA ARG A 33 23.25 -18.92 21.53
C ARG A 33 24.19 -19.62 20.57
N ASP A 34 23.97 -19.45 19.26
CA ASP A 34 24.78 -20.08 18.21
C ASP A 34 26.19 -19.45 18.12
N VAL A 35 26.29 -18.12 18.21
CA VAL A 35 27.56 -17.37 18.14
C VAL A 35 27.60 -16.30 19.24
N PRO A 36 28.01 -16.65 20.48
CA PRO A 36 27.98 -15.73 21.63
C PRO A 36 28.83 -14.46 21.49
N SER A 37 29.85 -14.48 20.63
CA SER A 37 30.68 -13.29 20.36
C SER A 37 29.94 -12.18 19.58
N GLU A 38 28.80 -12.49 18.96
CA GLU A 38 28.00 -11.55 18.18
C GLU A 38 26.70 -11.10 18.89
N THR A 39 26.43 -11.58 20.11
CA THR A 39 25.19 -11.33 20.85
C THR A 39 24.80 -9.85 20.91
N SER A 40 25.74 -8.97 21.28
CA SER A 40 25.45 -7.54 21.41
C SER A 40 25.00 -6.91 20.10
N LYS A 41 25.58 -7.34 18.97
CA LYS A 41 25.25 -6.83 17.63
C LYS A 41 23.85 -7.26 17.21
N TRP A 42 23.51 -8.53 17.37
CA TRP A 42 22.19 -9.05 16.98
C TRP A 42 21.07 -8.47 17.85
N MET A 43 21.28 -8.38 19.16
CA MET A 43 20.31 -7.79 20.08
C MET A 43 20.12 -6.29 19.85
N GLN A 44 21.19 -5.56 19.53
CA GLN A 44 21.10 -4.15 19.15
C GLN A 44 20.32 -3.97 17.84
N ALA A 45 20.62 -4.77 16.81
CA ALA A 45 19.91 -4.72 15.54
C ALA A 45 18.41 -4.99 15.70
N ALA A 46 18.03 -6.00 16.51
CA ALA A 46 16.62 -6.28 16.80
C ALA A 46 15.90 -5.11 17.51
N ARG A 47 16.60 -4.40 18.40
CA ARG A 47 16.06 -3.22 19.12
C ARG A 47 15.87 -2.01 18.20
N GLU A 48 16.81 -1.80 17.29
CA GLU A 48 16.82 -0.69 16.35
C GLU A 48 15.88 -0.92 15.16
N LEU A 49 15.53 -2.17 14.87
CA LEU A 49 14.64 -2.54 13.78
C LEU A 49 13.30 -1.77 13.86
N ARG A 50 12.95 -1.12 12.77
CA ARG A 50 11.64 -0.52 12.52
C ARG A 50 11.09 -1.11 11.23
N PHE A 51 9.76 -1.15 11.12
CA PHE A 51 9.16 -1.54 9.86
C PHE A 51 9.47 -0.46 8.82
N PRO A 52 10.19 -0.79 7.73
CA PRO A 52 10.50 0.19 6.71
C PRO A 52 9.22 0.62 6.00
N PHE A 53 9.23 1.82 5.44
CA PHE A 53 8.18 2.27 4.53
C PHE A 53 8.75 2.41 3.12
N TRP A 54 7.91 2.18 2.12
CA TRP A 54 8.27 2.47 0.74
C TRP A 54 7.75 3.86 0.36
N ASP A 55 8.67 4.78 0.10
CA ASP A 55 8.35 6.09 -0.45
C ASP A 55 8.13 5.98 -1.97
N TRP A 56 6.88 5.74 -2.36
CA TRP A 56 6.46 5.68 -3.75
C TRP A 56 6.49 7.05 -4.45
N THR A 57 6.69 8.15 -3.73
CA THR A 57 6.86 9.51 -4.31
C THR A 57 8.32 9.91 -4.49
N HIS A 58 9.27 9.15 -3.93
CA HIS A 58 10.69 9.43 -4.07
C HIS A 58 11.12 9.45 -5.54
N PRO A 59 11.99 10.38 -6.00
CA PRO A 59 12.41 10.47 -7.41
C PRO A 59 12.96 9.18 -8.03
N ARG A 60 13.54 8.31 -7.20
CA ARG A 60 14.01 6.99 -7.63
C ARG A 60 12.89 6.08 -8.09
N THR A 61 11.68 6.19 -7.55
CA THR A 61 10.54 5.37 -7.99
C THR A 61 10.20 5.66 -9.46
N GLY A 62 10.18 6.93 -9.88
CA GLY A 62 10.00 7.31 -11.29
C GLY A 62 11.22 7.12 -12.20
N GLN A 63 12.27 6.42 -11.72
CA GLN A 63 13.46 6.07 -12.50
C GLN A 63 13.67 4.55 -12.51
N GLU A 64 13.58 3.93 -11.34
CA GLU A 64 13.88 2.53 -11.08
C GLU A 64 12.62 1.66 -11.07
N GLY A 65 11.45 2.24 -10.74
CA GLY A 65 10.17 1.54 -10.60
C GLY A 65 9.99 0.97 -9.19
N LEU A 66 9.38 -0.22 -9.12
CA LEU A 66 9.24 -0.97 -7.87
C LEU A 66 10.60 -1.34 -7.27
N PRO A 67 10.77 -1.25 -5.94
CA PRO A 67 11.94 -1.79 -5.25
C PRO A 67 12.15 -3.27 -5.59
N LYS A 68 13.39 -3.66 -5.93
CA LYS A 68 13.76 -5.06 -6.20
C LYS A 68 13.35 -6.01 -5.08
N LEU A 69 13.34 -5.52 -3.84
CA LEU A 69 12.90 -6.27 -2.66
C LEU A 69 11.45 -6.78 -2.77
N PHE A 70 10.61 -6.17 -3.59
CA PHE A 70 9.24 -6.66 -3.82
C PHE A 70 9.14 -7.64 -4.99
N ILE A 71 10.22 -7.88 -5.73
CA ILE A 71 10.20 -8.67 -6.96
C ILE A 71 11.05 -9.94 -6.81
N MET A 72 12.20 -9.85 -6.15
CA MET A 72 13.12 -10.98 -6.01
C MET A 72 12.49 -12.11 -5.21
N GLU A 73 12.48 -13.33 -5.75
CA GLU A 73 11.91 -14.50 -5.05
C GLU A 73 12.76 -14.96 -3.84
N TYR A 74 14.06 -14.69 -3.87
CA TYR A 74 15.01 -15.08 -2.83
C TYR A 74 15.88 -13.89 -2.41
N LEU A 75 16.29 -13.90 -1.14
CA LEU A 75 17.22 -12.94 -0.55
C LEU A 75 18.39 -13.67 0.08
N ASP A 76 19.59 -13.18 -0.17
CA ASP A 76 20.78 -13.63 0.52
C ASP A 76 20.91 -12.88 1.84
N LEU A 77 20.78 -13.61 2.94
CA LEU A 77 20.84 -13.09 4.30
C LEU A 77 22.18 -13.42 4.93
N LEU A 78 22.76 -12.45 5.62
CA LEU A 78 23.94 -12.66 6.45
C LEU A 78 23.50 -13.27 7.78
N MET A 79 23.87 -14.53 7.98
CA MET A 79 23.63 -15.29 9.21
C MET A 79 24.82 -15.17 10.17
N PRO A 80 24.67 -15.58 11.45
CA PRO A 80 25.76 -15.54 12.43
C PRO A 80 27.05 -16.20 11.92
N GLY A 81 28.19 -15.63 12.31
CA GLY A 81 29.50 -16.09 11.82
C GLY A 81 29.78 -15.74 10.36
N ARG A 82 29.07 -14.74 9.82
CA ARG A 82 29.20 -14.21 8.44
C ARG A 82 28.85 -15.21 7.34
N LYS A 83 27.98 -16.18 7.64
CA LYS A 83 27.51 -17.14 6.63
C LYS A 83 26.40 -16.51 5.78
N LEU A 84 26.58 -16.45 4.46
CA LEU A 84 25.48 -16.08 3.57
C LEU A 84 24.57 -17.29 3.34
N VAL A 85 23.26 -17.09 3.53
CA VAL A 85 22.23 -18.11 3.31
C VAL A 85 21.08 -17.50 2.52
N SER A 86 20.69 -18.19 1.43
CA SER A 86 19.57 -17.76 0.60
C SER A 86 18.25 -18.22 1.21
N HIS A 87 17.29 -17.30 1.33
CA HIS A 87 15.96 -17.55 1.90
C HIS A 87 14.87 -17.03 0.95
N PRO A 88 13.69 -17.69 0.89
CA PRO A 88 12.54 -17.16 0.18
C PRO A 88 12.14 -15.77 0.69
N ASN A 89 11.84 -14.86 -0.22
CA ASN A 89 11.48 -13.50 0.08
C ASN A 89 9.99 -13.36 0.40
N VAL A 90 9.67 -13.24 1.68
CA VAL A 90 8.30 -13.06 2.16
C VAL A 90 7.66 -11.72 1.76
N LEU A 91 8.44 -10.77 1.24
CA LEU A 91 7.93 -9.48 0.74
C LEU A 91 7.63 -9.50 -0.76
N ALA A 92 8.08 -10.52 -1.49
CA ALA A 92 7.78 -10.67 -2.91
C ALA A 92 6.32 -11.06 -3.12
N TYR A 93 5.87 -12.11 -2.44
CA TYR A 93 4.51 -12.62 -2.47
C TYR A 93 4.17 -13.37 -1.18
N HIS A 94 2.88 -13.54 -0.91
CA HIS A 94 2.40 -14.43 0.14
C HIS A 94 1.82 -15.70 -0.49
N LYS A 95 2.40 -16.86 -0.16
CA LYS A 95 1.93 -18.17 -0.62
C LYS A 95 0.86 -18.73 0.32
N PHE A 96 -0.23 -19.21 -0.24
CA PHE A 96 -1.31 -19.85 0.49
C PHE A 96 -1.04 -21.35 0.65
N ASN A 97 -1.34 -21.90 1.82
CA ASN A 97 -1.12 -23.31 2.10
C ASN A 97 -2.26 -24.22 1.62
N LYS A 98 -3.42 -23.65 1.30
CA LYS A 98 -4.64 -24.31 0.84
C LYS A 98 -5.46 -23.32 0.00
N PRO A 99 -6.44 -23.80 -0.80
CA PRO A 99 -7.49 -22.92 -1.32
C PRO A 99 -8.07 -22.11 -0.16
N ILE A 100 -8.08 -20.78 -0.29
CA ILE A 100 -8.57 -19.92 0.78
C ILE A 100 -10.08 -19.92 0.71
N ASP A 101 -10.71 -20.40 1.78
CA ASP A 101 -12.16 -20.36 1.88
C ASP A 101 -12.66 -18.91 1.86
N GLY A 102 -13.76 -18.67 1.16
CA GLY A 102 -14.32 -17.32 0.94
C GLY A 102 -13.70 -16.52 -0.22
N PHE A 103 -12.63 -16.97 -0.85
CA PHE A 103 -12.13 -16.33 -2.09
C PHE A 103 -13.01 -16.74 -3.27
N THR A 104 -13.42 -15.76 -4.07
CA THR A 104 -14.28 -15.96 -5.24
C THR A 104 -13.67 -15.27 -6.44
N ASP A 105 -13.74 -15.92 -7.60
CA ASP A 105 -13.25 -15.36 -8.85
C ASP A 105 -14.08 -14.15 -9.25
N ARG A 106 -13.44 -13.18 -9.88
CA ARG A 106 -14.09 -11.93 -10.25
C ARG A 106 -13.69 -11.52 -11.66
N LEU A 107 -14.70 -11.19 -12.45
CA LEU A 107 -14.48 -10.46 -13.68
C LEU A 107 -14.18 -9.00 -13.33
N GLU A 108 -13.02 -8.54 -13.77
CA GLU A 108 -12.42 -7.24 -13.53
C GLU A 108 -12.05 -6.59 -14.87
N TYR A 109 -11.77 -5.29 -14.84
CA TYR A 109 -11.21 -4.60 -15.99
C TYR A 109 -9.72 -4.91 -16.12
N GLY A 110 -9.23 -5.14 -17.34
CA GLY A 110 -7.79 -5.30 -17.59
C GLY A 110 -6.98 -4.05 -17.24
N ASN A 111 -7.62 -2.88 -17.36
CA ASN A 111 -7.06 -1.61 -16.95
C ASN A 111 -8.01 -0.89 -15.99
N ILE A 112 -7.51 -0.26 -14.93
CA ILE A 112 -8.35 0.50 -13.99
C ILE A 112 -9.08 1.68 -14.65
N PHE A 113 -8.58 2.21 -15.77
CA PHE A 113 -9.23 3.30 -16.50
C PHE A 113 -10.48 2.86 -17.26
N ASP A 114 -10.52 1.60 -17.68
CA ASP A 114 -11.68 1.02 -18.35
C ASP A 114 -12.92 1.05 -17.47
N SER A 115 -12.74 1.06 -16.13
CA SER A 115 -13.85 1.19 -15.20
C SER A 115 -14.59 2.53 -15.26
N ARG A 116 -14.03 3.52 -15.97
CA ARG A 116 -14.62 4.86 -16.15
C ARG A 116 -15.41 5.00 -17.44
N ASP A 117 -15.22 4.11 -18.41
CA ASP A 117 -16.02 4.09 -19.63
C ASP A 117 -17.28 3.25 -19.39
N PRO A 118 -18.48 3.86 -19.42
CA PRO A 118 -19.73 3.13 -19.20
C PRO A 118 -20.02 2.07 -20.26
N ASN A 119 -19.35 2.13 -21.42
CA ASN A 119 -19.52 1.18 -22.52
C ASN A 119 -18.49 0.04 -22.50
N LYS A 120 -17.47 0.13 -21.65
CA LYS A 120 -16.43 -0.88 -21.56
C LYS A 120 -16.90 -1.99 -20.63
N GLU A 121 -16.88 -3.21 -21.14
CA GLU A 121 -17.15 -4.40 -20.35
C GLU A 121 -15.87 -4.91 -19.69
N ARG A 122 -16.03 -5.56 -18.55
CA ARG A 122 -14.94 -6.23 -17.85
C ARG A 122 -14.49 -7.43 -18.69
N ASP A 123 -13.19 -7.55 -18.89
CA ASP A 123 -12.59 -8.50 -19.85
C ASP A 123 -11.49 -9.38 -19.24
N HIS A 124 -11.17 -9.22 -17.95
CA HIS A 124 -10.13 -9.97 -17.27
C HIS A 124 -10.70 -10.75 -16.08
N MET A 125 -10.49 -12.06 -16.05
CA MET A 125 -10.89 -12.89 -14.92
C MET A 125 -9.75 -12.96 -13.90
N SER A 126 -10.01 -12.48 -12.70
CA SER A 126 -9.17 -12.68 -11.52
C SER A 126 -9.56 -13.98 -10.81
N TYR A 127 -8.70 -14.99 -10.91
CA TYR A 127 -8.91 -16.34 -10.38
C TYR A 127 -8.48 -16.45 -8.92
N PHE A 128 -8.98 -15.55 -8.07
CA PHE A 128 -8.62 -15.45 -6.66
C PHE A 128 -8.80 -16.77 -5.89
N LYS A 129 -9.73 -17.63 -6.31
CA LYS A 129 -9.98 -18.91 -5.65
C LYS A 129 -8.91 -19.96 -5.97
N GLN A 130 -8.32 -19.90 -7.16
CA GLN A 130 -7.36 -20.89 -7.67
C GLN A 130 -5.92 -20.47 -7.46
N TRP A 131 -5.65 -19.16 -7.41
CA TRP A 131 -4.31 -18.64 -7.18
C TRP A 131 -3.73 -19.15 -5.86
N ASP A 132 -2.50 -19.67 -5.92
CA ASP A 132 -1.78 -20.27 -4.79
C ASP A 132 -0.92 -19.25 -4.02
N ARG A 133 -0.85 -18.01 -4.52
CA ARG A 133 -0.17 -16.89 -3.91
C ARG A 133 -0.81 -15.57 -4.32
N THR A 134 -0.35 -14.47 -3.73
CA THR A 134 -0.63 -13.12 -4.22
C THR A 134 0.14 -12.85 -5.50
N TYR A 135 -0.51 -12.22 -6.47
CA TYR A 135 0.07 -11.81 -7.75
C TYR A 135 -0.12 -10.31 -7.97
N ARG A 136 0.86 -9.66 -8.63
CA ARG A 136 0.78 -8.27 -9.11
C ARG A 136 0.65 -8.29 -10.63
N TRP A 137 -0.38 -7.61 -11.14
CA TRP A 137 -0.72 -7.63 -12.58
C TRP A 137 -0.73 -9.05 -13.18
N PRO A 138 -1.59 -9.95 -12.65
CA PRO A 138 -1.61 -11.34 -13.09
C PRO A 138 -2.20 -11.49 -14.49
N SER A 139 -1.67 -12.45 -15.24
CA SER A 139 -2.35 -12.99 -16.42
C SER A 139 -3.74 -13.54 -16.04
N SER A 140 -4.74 -13.34 -16.90
CA SER A 140 -6.11 -13.86 -16.74
C SER A 140 -6.19 -15.38 -16.98
N THR A 141 -5.53 -16.17 -16.14
CA THR A 141 -5.54 -17.65 -16.13
C THR A 141 -5.56 -18.19 -14.69
N PRO A 142 -6.20 -19.34 -14.43
CA PRO A 142 -6.18 -19.99 -13.12
C PRO A 142 -4.88 -20.79 -12.84
N VAL A 143 -4.11 -21.12 -13.88
CA VAL A 143 -2.91 -21.96 -13.80
C VAL A 143 -1.74 -21.32 -14.53
N ASN A 144 -0.51 -21.57 -14.04
CA ASN A 144 0.73 -20.99 -14.59
C ASN A 144 0.66 -19.47 -14.72
N VAL A 145 0.17 -18.81 -13.65
CA VAL A 145 -0.05 -17.37 -13.61
C VAL A 145 1.29 -16.64 -13.70
N THR A 146 1.38 -15.67 -14.61
CA THR A 146 2.53 -14.78 -14.75
C THR A 146 2.21 -13.40 -14.18
N GLU A 147 3.22 -12.72 -13.67
CA GLU A 147 3.14 -11.32 -13.21
C GLU A 147 3.78 -10.40 -14.26
N ASP A 148 3.09 -9.33 -14.63
CA ASP A 148 3.64 -8.32 -15.54
C ASP A 148 4.27 -7.15 -14.78
N ILE A 149 5.43 -7.42 -14.18
CA ILE A 149 6.20 -6.43 -13.41
C ILE A 149 6.81 -5.37 -14.33
N GLU A 150 7.04 -5.70 -15.61
CA GLU A 150 7.58 -4.77 -16.59
C GLU A 150 6.55 -3.67 -16.87
N SER A 151 5.29 -4.02 -17.17
CA SER A 151 4.21 -3.07 -17.36
C SER A 151 3.98 -2.17 -16.13
N ILE A 152 4.04 -2.72 -14.90
CA ILE A 152 3.98 -1.89 -13.67
C ILE A 152 5.09 -0.84 -13.66
N ASN A 153 6.32 -1.25 -14.00
CA ASN A 153 7.46 -0.35 -13.97
C ASN A 153 7.42 0.67 -15.10
N GLU A 154 6.92 0.31 -16.28
CA GLU A 154 6.70 1.23 -17.39
C GLU A 154 5.69 2.31 -17.01
N GLU A 155 4.53 1.94 -16.46
CA GLU A 155 3.53 2.89 -15.98
C GLU A 155 4.11 3.81 -14.88
N LEU A 156 4.80 3.24 -13.88
CA LEU A 156 5.41 4.02 -12.81
C LEU A 156 6.46 5.02 -13.32
N LYS A 157 7.18 4.68 -14.40
CA LYS A 157 8.25 5.51 -14.97
C LYS A 157 7.77 6.48 -16.04
N ASP A 158 6.53 6.37 -16.50
CA ASP A 158 5.99 7.25 -17.53
C ASP A 158 5.99 8.72 -17.05
N LYS A 159 6.47 9.60 -17.92
CA LYS A 159 6.61 11.04 -17.71
C LYS A 159 5.98 11.86 -18.85
N SER A 160 5.19 11.22 -19.70
CA SER A 160 4.39 11.88 -20.72
C SER A 160 3.47 12.94 -20.10
N VAL A 161 3.13 13.97 -20.86
CA VAL A 161 2.28 15.08 -20.39
C VAL A 161 1.01 15.10 -21.25
N PRO A 162 -0.19 15.14 -20.65
CA PRO A 162 -0.48 15.15 -19.21
C PRO A 162 -0.01 13.85 -18.52
N TYR A 163 0.44 13.95 -17.26
CA TYR A 163 0.96 12.78 -16.53
C TYR A 163 -0.09 11.67 -16.48
N PRO A 164 0.24 10.45 -16.93
CA PRO A 164 -0.67 9.31 -16.81
C PRO A 164 -0.99 9.05 -15.35
N ILE A 165 -2.25 8.72 -15.07
CA ILE A 165 -2.67 8.34 -13.73
C ILE A 165 -1.91 7.07 -13.34
N GLY A 166 -1.48 6.99 -12.08
CA GLY A 166 -0.66 5.86 -11.60
C GLY A 166 0.83 5.99 -11.89
N SER A 167 1.24 6.89 -12.80
CA SER A 167 2.65 7.22 -12.97
C SER A 167 3.21 7.89 -11.72
N TRP A 168 4.52 7.75 -11.49
CA TRP A 168 5.21 8.45 -10.41
C TRP A 168 5.00 9.98 -10.46
N ALA A 169 4.94 10.55 -11.66
CA ALA A 169 4.76 11.99 -11.83
C ALA A 169 3.36 12.46 -11.39
N SER A 170 2.30 11.72 -11.74
CA SER A 170 0.94 11.97 -11.24
C SER A 170 0.88 11.78 -9.72
N LEU A 171 1.36 10.63 -9.23
CA LEU A 171 1.36 10.28 -7.80
C LEU A 171 2.06 11.34 -6.95
N ARG A 172 3.22 11.82 -7.39
CA ARG A 172 3.96 12.89 -6.70
C ARG A 172 3.20 14.21 -6.72
N SER A 173 2.58 14.57 -7.83
CA SER A 173 1.77 15.78 -7.94
C SER A 173 0.57 15.74 -7.00
N ASP A 174 -0.11 14.60 -6.93
CA ASP A 174 -1.28 14.38 -6.07
C ASP A 174 -0.89 14.49 -4.59
N VAL A 175 0.19 13.84 -4.17
CA VAL A 175 0.69 13.92 -2.78
C VAL A 175 1.18 15.32 -2.43
N ALA A 176 1.92 15.99 -3.32
CA ALA A 176 2.37 17.34 -3.06
C ALA A 176 1.19 18.29 -2.82
N SER A 177 0.10 18.09 -3.57
CA SER A 177 -1.13 18.88 -3.42
C SER A 177 -1.82 18.65 -2.08
N MET A 178 -1.73 17.44 -1.49
CA MET A 178 -2.27 17.16 -0.15
C MET A 178 -1.59 17.97 0.96
N PHE A 179 -0.31 18.34 0.80
CA PHE A 179 0.42 19.17 1.78
C PHE A 179 0.23 20.68 1.56
N GLY A 180 -0.49 21.08 0.50
CA GLY A 180 -0.82 22.48 0.21
C GLY A 180 -1.99 23.03 1.03
N PHE A 181 -2.26 22.47 2.20
CA PHE A 181 -3.46 22.80 2.98
C PHE A 181 -3.49 24.29 3.37
N PRO A 182 -4.63 24.98 3.22
CA PRO A 182 -4.78 26.40 3.53
C PRO A 182 -4.48 26.68 5.01
N MET A 183 -3.62 27.65 5.29
CA MET A 183 -3.18 27.98 6.66
C MET A 183 -4.22 28.77 7.47
N ASN A 184 -5.26 29.33 6.81
CA ASN A 184 -6.24 30.25 7.41
C ASN A 184 -7.67 29.67 7.37
N ILE A 185 -7.83 28.40 7.74
CA ILE A 185 -9.16 27.78 7.81
C ILE A 185 -9.90 28.37 9.03
N PRO A 186 -11.15 28.84 8.88
CA PRO A 186 -11.95 29.26 10.03
C PRO A 186 -12.19 28.11 11.02
N PRO A 187 -12.12 28.32 12.34
CA PRO A 187 -12.25 27.26 13.34
C PRO A 187 -13.50 26.38 13.19
N GLU A 188 -14.62 26.96 12.72
CA GLU A 188 -15.87 26.26 12.46
C GLU A 188 -15.79 25.25 11.30
N GLN A 189 -14.75 25.32 10.47
CA GLN A 189 -14.54 24.43 9.31
C GLN A 189 -13.47 23.36 9.55
N TYR A 190 -12.81 23.32 10.71
CA TYR A 190 -11.75 22.32 10.99
C TYR A 190 -12.21 20.87 10.83
N ALA A 191 -13.43 20.56 11.28
CA ALA A 191 -13.98 19.21 11.15
C ALA A 191 -14.19 18.81 9.67
N ASN A 192 -14.65 19.74 8.84
CA ASN A 192 -14.82 19.53 7.40
C ASN A 192 -13.48 19.33 6.72
N ALA A 193 -12.49 20.18 7.05
CA ALA A 193 -11.18 20.10 6.43
C ALA A 193 -10.47 18.78 6.79
N TRP A 194 -10.62 18.30 8.03
CA TRP A 194 -10.11 16.98 8.41
C TRP A 194 -10.85 15.83 7.71
N ASP A 195 -12.17 15.92 7.58
CA ASP A 195 -12.98 14.90 6.91
C ASP A 195 -12.62 14.77 5.42
N GLU A 196 -12.40 15.89 4.74
CA GLU A 196 -11.97 15.93 3.34
C GLU A 196 -10.54 15.42 3.14
N PHE A 197 -9.64 15.71 4.08
CA PHE A 197 -8.27 15.21 4.02
C PHE A 197 -8.18 13.69 4.26
N SER A 198 -8.98 13.16 5.19
CA SER A 198 -8.85 11.78 5.68
C SER A 198 -9.72 10.76 4.95
N ASN A 199 -10.77 11.19 4.24
CA ASN A 199 -11.74 10.31 3.62
C ASN A 199 -11.93 10.59 2.12
N THR A 200 -12.15 9.54 1.34
CA THR A 200 -12.59 9.66 -0.07
C THR A 200 -14.06 10.07 -0.19
N THR A 201 -14.80 10.10 0.91
CA THR A 201 -16.20 10.52 0.97
C THR A 201 -16.41 11.51 2.10
N PHE A 202 -16.92 12.69 1.78
CA PHE A 202 -17.29 13.73 2.75
C PHE A 202 -18.51 13.29 3.58
N GLN A 203 -18.30 13.00 4.85
CA GLN A 203 -19.31 12.57 5.81
C GLN A 203 -19.82 13.71 6.69
N SER A 204 -19.01 14.73 6.96
CA SER A 204 -19.34 15.84 7.87
C SER A 204 -20.44 16.76 7.33
N SER A 205 -20.72 16.73 6.02
CA SER A 205 -21.87 17.43 5.41
C SER A 205 -23.18 16.65 5.43
N ARG A 206 -23.24 15.46 6.04
CA ARG A 206 -24.47 14.65 6.11
C ARG A 206 -25.04 14.58 7.54
N PRO A 207 -25.61 15.66 8.07
CA PRO A 207 -26.23 15.63 9.39
C PRO A 207 -27.62 14.97 9.41
N ASN A 208 -28.28 14.73 8.27
CA ASN A 208 -29.57 14.04 8.21
C ASN A 208 -29.93 13.57 6.79
N VAL A 209 -30.47 12.35 6.64
CA VAL A 209 -30.90 11.78 5.33
C VAL A 209 -32.03 12.61 4.71
N ASP A 210 -32.84 13.27 5.53
CA ASP A 210 -33.98 14.08 5.09
C ASP A 210 -33.63 15.57 4.89
N HIS A 211 -32.48 16.03 5.38
CA HIS A 211 -32.07 17.44 5.33
C HIS A 211 -30.61 17.55 4.86
N ASN A 212 -30.40 17.31 3.56
CA ASN A 212 -29.16 17.69 2.90
C ASN A 212 -29.02 19.21 2.98
N LYS A 213 -28.13 19.71 3.84
CA LYS A 213 -27.67 21.09 3.68
C LYS A 213 -26.92 21.16 2.34
N PRO A 214 -27.21 22.14 1.47
CA PRO A 214 -26.39 22.34 0.29
C PRO A 214 -24.93 22.48 0.72
N LEU A 215 -24.02 21.81 -0.01
CA LEU A 215 -22.58 21.93 0.19
C LEU A 215 -22.20 23.41 -0.05
N HIS A 216 -22.16 24.17 1.04
CA HIS A 216 -21.57 25.50 1.09
C HIS A 216 -20.25 25.45 1.85
N SER A 217 -19.35 24.55 1.43
CA SER A 217 -17.94 24.90 1.55
C SER A 217 -17.63 25.75 0.33
N PRO A 218 -17.34 27.06 0.47
CA PRO A 218 -16.78 27.85 -0.65
C PRO A 218 -15.41 27.31 -1.10
N PHE A 219 -14.90 26.32 -0.38
CA PHE A 219 -13.70 25.59 -0.67
C PHE A 219 -14.08 24.12 -0.91
N VAL A 220 -14.42 23.80 -2.14
CA VAL A 220 -14.12 22.45 -2.64
C VAL A 220 -12.60 22.49 -2.79
N TRP A 221 -11.88 21.96 -1.80
CA TRP A 221 -10.44 21.89 -1.93
C TRP A 221 -10.24 20.82 -3.00
N ASN A 222 -9.68 21.19 -4.15
CA ASN A 222 -9.39 20.25 -5.25
C ASN A 222 -8.28 19.25 -4.86
N CYS A 223 -8.31 18.73 -3.64
CA CYS A 223 -7.63 17.55 -3.15
C CYS A 223 -8.21 16.33 -3.88
N GLY A 224 -7.97 16.22 -5.19
CA GLY A 224 -8.27 15.06 -6.03
C GLY A 224 -9.54 14.31 -5.66
N THR A 225 -10.68 14.98 -5.52
CA THR A 225 -11.94 14.24 -5.44
C THR A 225 -12.14 13.59 -6.80
N ILE A 226 -12.10 12.26 -6.82
CA ILE A 226 -12.52 11.48 -7.98
C ILE A 226 -13.91 12.02 -8.38
N PRO A 227 -14.08 12.58 -9.59
CA PRO A 227 -15.38 13.04 -10.04
C PRO A 227 -16.33 11.84 -9.98
N ARG A 228 -17.41 11.97 -9.22
CA ARG A 228 -18.47 10.96 -9.26
C ARG A 228 -19.21 11.11 -10.58
N ALA A 229 -19.32 9.99 -11.30
CA ALA A 229 -20.33 9.81 -12.34
C ALA A 229 -21.74 9.87 -11.75
#